data_AF-A0A942DQM0-F1
#
_entry.id   AF-A0A942DQM0-F1
#
_cell.length_a   1.000
_cell.length_b   1.000
_cell.length_c   1.000
_cell.angle_alpha   90.00
_cell.angle_beta   90.00
_cell.angle_gamma   90.00
#
_symmetry.space_group_name_H-M   'P 1'
#
loop_
_entity.id
_entity.type
_entity.pdbx_description
1 polymer ?
#
loop_
_entity_poly.entity_id
_entity_poly.type
_entity_poly.pdbx_seq_one_letter_code
_entity_poly.pdbx_strand_id
1 'polypeptide(L)'
;MSYEFYKVLHLCGLMLLFFGLSSALTLKMAGVQFTGSVKKMAFITHGVGLLIMLVGGFGLLARMGFMGNMPNWAIAKLGIWVLLGGAIALAKRKGQMGWPLMVLFVALGTTAAWLAVTKPF
;
A
#
# COMPACT_ATOMS: atom_id res chain seq x y z
N MET A 1 -6.60 21.11 -8.13
CA MET A 1 -6.66 20.49 -6.79
C MET A 1 -5.37 20.79 -6.05
N SER A 2 -5.42 21.04 -4.74
CA SER A 2 -4.26 21.44 -3.92
C SER A 2 -3.33 20.27 -3.60
N TYR A 3 -2.12 20.57 -3.13
CA TYR A 3 -1.20 19.57 -2.58
C TYR A 3 -1.85 18.76 -1.45
N GLU A 4 -2.53 19.44 -0.53
CA GLU A 4 -3.17 18.79 0.62
C GLU A 4 -4.29 17.82 0.21
N PHE A 5 -5.03 18.13 -0.85
CA PHE A 5 -6.01 17.20 -1.41
C PHE A 5 -5.36 15.88 -1.82
N TYR A 6 -4.28 15.94 -2.60
CA TYR A 6 -3.58 14.72 -3.04
C TYR A 6 -2.90 13.99 -1.88
N LYS A 7 -2.46 14.72 -0.84
CA LYS A 7 -1.91 14.13 0.38
C LYS A 7 -2.97 13.31 1.13
N VAL A 8 -4.14 13.90 1.35
CA VAL A 8 -5.29 13.19 1.95
C VAL A 8 -5.71 12.00 1.10
N LEU A 9 -5.78 12.18 -0.23
CA LEU A 9 -6.12 11.10 -1.15
C LEU A 9 -5.11 9.94 -1.07
N HIS A 10 -3.81 10.24 -1.07
CA HIS A 10 -2.76 9.23 -0.95
C HIS A 10 -2.83 8.46 0.38
N LEU A 11 -3.07 9.17 1.49
CA LEU A 11 -3.24 8.58 2.81
C LEU A 11 -4.53 7.74 2.92
N CYS A 12 -5.63 8.16 2.30
CA CYS A 12 -6.85 7.36 2.20
C CYS A 12 -6.57 6.03 1.48
N GLY A 13 -5.85 6.09 0.36
CA GLY A 13 -5.39 4.89 -0.35
C GLY A 13 -4.52 3.98 0.53
N LEU A 14 -3.64 4.55 1.35
CA LEU A 14 -2.82 3.82 2.33
C LEU A 14 -3.64 3.08 3.37
N MET A 15 -4.63 3.76 3.96
CA MET A 15 -5.50 3.14 4.96
C MET A 15 -6.30 1.99 4.35
N LEU A 16 -6.89 2.18 3.16
CA LEU A 16 -7.64 1.14 2.45
C LEU A 16 -6.76 -0.06 2.07
N LEU A 17 -5.54 0.22 1.57
CA LEU A 17 -4.56 -0.81 1.19
C LEU A 17 -4.25 -1.72 2.37
N PHE A 18 -3.87 -1.14 3.51
CA PHE A 18 -3.49 -1.92 4.70
C PHE A 18 -4.70 -2.54 5.40
N PHE A 19 -5.87 -1.92 5.34
CA PHE A 19 -7.11 -2.49 5.86
C PHE A 19 -7.44 -3.82 5.16
N GLY A 20 -7.46 -3.83 3.82
CA GLY A 20 -7.72 -5.05 3.05
C GLY A 20 -6.63 -6.11 3.23
N LEU A 21 -5.36 -5.69 3.28
CA LEU A 21 -4.22 -6.59 3.48
C LEU A 21 -4.24 -7.24 4.88
N SER A 22 -4.51 -6.46 5.92
CA SER A 22 -4.63 -6.95 7.30
C SER A 22 -5.81 -7.90 7.47
N SER A 23 -6.96 -7.59 6.84
CA SER A 23 -8.11 -8.49 6.84
C SER A 23 -7.76 -9.86 6.24
N ALA A 24 -7.06 -9.88 5.10
CA ALA A 24 -6.63 -11.12 4.46
C ALA A 24 -5.62 -11.91 5.32
N LEU A 25 -4.64 -11.23 5.92
CA LEU A 25 -3.61 -11.87 6.74
C LEU A 25 -4.20 -12.45 8.03
N THR A 26 -4.98 -11.67 8.77
CA THR A 26 -5.51 -12.07 10.08
C THR A 26 -6.49 -13.24 9.99
N LEU A 27 -7.36 -13.28 8.97
CA LEU A 27 -8.25 -14.43 8.75
C LEU A 27 -7.47 -15.71 8.43
N LYS A 28 -6.40 -15.58 7.63
CA LYS A 28 -5.52 -16.71 7.33
C LYS A 28 -4.72 -17.18 8.56
N MET A 29 -4.30 -16.26 9.43
CA MET A 29 -3.66 -16.59 10.71
C MET A 29 -4.62 -17.29 11.67
N ALA A 30 -5.89 -16.86 11.70
CA ALA A 30 -6.93 -17.45 12.54
C ALA A 30 -7.44 -18.82 12.02
N GLY A 31 -6.93 -19.31 10.89
CA GLY A 31 -7.40 -20.56 10.27
C GLY A 31 -8.82 -20.47 9.69
N VAL A 32 -9.42 -19.28 9.66
CA VAL A 32 -10.77 -19.06 9.14
C VAL A 32 -10.75 -19.15 7.62
N GLN A 33 -11.80 -19.75 7.03
CA GLN A 33 -11.93 -19.80 5.58
C GLN A 33 -12.05 -18.38 5.00
N PHE A 34 -11.10 -18.02 4.15
CA PHE A 34 -11.08 -16.72 3.48
C PHE A 34 -11.96 -16.74 2.22
N THR A 35 -13.27 -16.66 2.41
CA THR A 35 -14.31 -16.76 1.37
C THR A 35 -15.40 -15.69 1.52
N GLY A 36 -16.41 -15.72 0.65
CA GLY A 36 -17.60 -14.87 0.77
C GLY A 36 -17.36 -13.36 0.71
N SER A 37 -18.20 -12.61 1.41
CA SER A 37 -18.19 -11.14 1.42
C SER A 37 -16.92 -10.55 2.04
N VAL A 38 -16.34 -11.22 3.04
CA VAL A 38 -15.12 -10.73 3.70
C VAL A 38 -13.92 -10.79 2.74
N LYS A 39 -13.80 -11.86 1.96
CA LYS A 39 -12.82 -11.94 0.87
C LYS A 39 -13.02 -10.81 -0.13
N LYS A 40 -14.26 -10.57 -0.59
CA LYS A 40 -14.55 -9.49 -1.54
C LYS A 40 -14.13 -8.13 -0.96
N MET A 41 -14.53 -7.83 0.27
CA MET A 41 -14.16 -6.59 0.98
C MET A 41 -12.63 -6.42 1.04
N ALA A 42 -11.89 -7.45 1.47
CA ALA A 42 -10.44 -7.39 1.58
C ALA A 42 -9.75 -7.10 0.23
N PHE A 43 -10.17 -7.78 -0.84
CA PHE A 43 -9.61 -7.56 -2.18
C PHE A 43 -10.00 -6.20 -2.77
N ILE A 44 -11.26 -5.76 -2.59
CA ILE A 44 -11.74 -4.47 -3.11
C ILE A 44 -11.03 -3.33 -2.39
N THR A 45 -11.03 -3.33 -1.05
CA THR A 45 -10.38 -2.26 -0.27
C THR A 45 -8.88 -2.18 -0.56
N HIS A 46 -8.20 -3.33 -0.69
CA HIS A 46 -6.79 -3.34 -1.05
C HIS A 46 -6.53 -2.82 -2.47
N GLY A 47 -7.27 -3.32 -3.47
CA GLY A 47 -7.12 -2.93 -4.87
C GLY A 47 -7.49 -1.47 -5.14
N VAL A 48 -8.61 -1.00 -4.58
CA VAL A 48 -9.03 0.41 -4.67
C VAL A 48 -8.05 1.29 -3.90
N GLY A 49 -7.57 0.84 -2.74
CA GLY A 49 -6.54 1.53 -1.96
C GLY A 49 -5.25 1.75 -2.76
N LEU A 50 -4.77 0.73 -3.48
CA LEU A 50 -3.61 0.83 -4.38
C LEU A 50 -3.82 1.88 -5.48
N LEU A 51 -4.99 1.87 -6.13
CA LEU A 51 -5.32 2.81 -7.20
C LEU A 51 -5.40 4.25 -6.69
N ILE A 52 -6.13 4.48 -5.59
CA ILE A 52 -6.27 5.79 -4.95
C ILE A 52 -4.90 6.30 -4.49
N MET A 53 -4.09 5.42 -3.89
CA MET A 53 -2.73 5.75 -3.48
C MET A 53 -1.88 6.16 -4.68
N LEU A 54 -1.96 5.44 -5.80
CA LEU A 54 -1.20 5.76 -7.01
C LEU A 54 -1.59 7.14 -7.56
N VAL A 55 -2.88 7.41 -7.71
CA VAL A 55 -3.40 8.70 -8.19
C VAL A 55 -3.00 9.84 -7.25
N GLY A 56 -3.12 9.64 -5.93
CA GLY A 56 -2.66 10.60 -4.93
C GLY A 56 -1.15 10.85 -5.00
N GLY A 57 -0.35 9.79 -5.20
CA GLY A 57 1.10 9.86 -5.27
C GLY A 57 1.60 10.64 -6.49
N PHE A 58 1.07 10.34 -7.67
CA PHE A 58 1.40 11.09 -8.89
C PHE A 58 0.86 12.53 -8.84
N GLY A 59 -0.30 12.74 -8.24
CA GLY A 59 -0.81 14.08 -7.97
C GLY A 59 0.13 14.91 -7.08
N LEU A 60 0.71 14.30 -6.04
CA LEU A 60 1.74 14.93 -5.21
C LEU A 60 3.01 15.23 -6.01
N LEU A 61 3.50 14.30 -6.83
CA LEU A 61 4.68 14.52 -7.69
C LEU A 61 4.47 15.68 -8.66
N ALA A 62 3.29 15.79 -9.27
CA ALA A 62 2.92 16.91 -10.13
C ALA A 62 2.92 18.25 -9.38
N ARG A 63 2.41 18.28 -8.15
CA ARG A 63 2.40 19.51 -7.34
C ARG A 63 3.77 19.92 -6.81
N MET A 64 4.70 18.97 -6.69
CA MET A 64 6.09 19.24 -6.34
C MET A 64 6.97 19.57 -7.56
N GLY A 65 6.45 19.48 -8.79
CA GLY A 65 7.22 19.74 -10.01
C GLY A 65 8.14 18.59 -10.44
N PHE A 66 7.93 17.38 -9.93
CA PHE A 66 8.81 16.22 -10.18
C PHE A 66 8.37 15.33 -11.36
N MET A 67 7.38 15.73 -12.16
CA MET A 67 6.88 14.91 -13.26
C MET A 67 7.85 14.83 -14.46
N GLY A 68 8.67 15.86 -14.69
CA GLY A 68 9.63 15.88 -15.79
C GLY A 68 10.93 15.10 -15.50
N ASN A 69 11.28 14.97 -14.22
CA ASN A 69 12.43 14.19 -13.77
C ASN A 69 12.11 13.63 -12.38
N MET A 70 11.64 12.38 -12.34
CA MET A 70 11.19 11.77 -11.10
C MET A 70 12.41 11.39 -10.25
N PRO A 71 12.51 11.90 -9.00
CA PRO A 71 13.66 11.61 -8.15
C PRO A 71 13.72 10.12 -7.79
N ASN A 72 14.92 9.63 -7.51
CA ASN A 72 15.18 8.22 -7.25
C ASN A 72 14.41 7.70 -6.03
N TRP A 73 14.23 8.50 -4.96
CA TRP A 73 13.38 8.12 -3.82
C TRP A 73 11.92 7.83 -4.24
N ALA A 74 11.39 8.54 -5.23
CA ALA A 74 10.02 8.34 -5.72
C ALA A 74 9.91 7.06 -6.56
N ILE A 75 10.92 6.78 -7.40
CA ILE A 75 11.03 5.51 -8.13
C ILE A 75 11.10 4.33 -7.16
N ALA A 76 11.96 4.42 -6.13
CA ALA A 76 12.07 3.38 -5.10
C ALA A 76 10.74 3.14 -4.38
N LYS A 77 9.99 4.21 -4.06
CA LYS A 77 8.64 4.09 -3.48
C LYS A 77 7.65 3.43 -4.43
N LEU A 78 7.71 3.69 -5.73
CA LEU A 78 6.88 2.98 -6.72
C LEU A 78 7.22 1.48 -6.75
N GLY A 79 8.50 1.12 -6.62
CA GLY A 79 8.92 -0.27 -6.44
C GLY A 79 8.25 -0.92 -5.22
N ILE A 80 8.26 -0.24 -4.07
CA ILE A 80 7.56 -0.72 -2.86
C ILE A 80 6.04 -0.82 -3.09
N TRP A 81 5.43 0.14 -3.79
CA TRP A 81 4.02 0.08 -4.14
C TRP A 81 3.69 -1.16 -4.99
N VAL A 82 4.55 -1.55 -5.95
CA VAL A 82 4.38 -2.80 -6.72
C VAL A 82 4.46 -4.02 -5.81
N LEU A 83 5.43 -4.07 -4.89
CA LEU A 83 5.54 -5.15 -3.91
C LEU A 83 4.29 -5.25 -3.03
N LEU A 84 3.76 -4.12 -2.58
CA LEU A 84 2.50 -4.05 -1.84
C LEU A 84 1.30 -4.49 -2.70
N GLY A 85 1.31 -4.22 -4.00
CA GLY A 85 0.31 -4.74 -4.94
C GLY A 85 0.26 -6.27 -4.99
N GLY A 86 1.42 -6.93 -4.90
CA GLY A 86 1.52 -8.38 -4.79
C GLY A 86 1.25 -8.94 -3.38
N ALA A 87 1.30 -8.10 -2.35
CA ALA A 87 1.27 -8.52 -0.95
C ALA A 87 -0.03 -9.24 -0.58
N ILE A 88 -1.19 -8.85 -1.14
CA ILE A 88 -2.46 -9.53 -0.85
C ILE A 88 -2.49 -10.96 -1.39
N ALA A 89 -1.81 -11.23 -2.51
CA ALA A 89 -1.67 -12.59 -3.02
C ALA A 89 -0.79 -13.44 -2.08
N LEU A 90 0.27 -12.83 -1.54
CA LEU A 90 1.13 -13.46 -0.54
C LEU A 90 0.36 -13.75 0.76
N ALA A 91 -0.40 -12.79 1.27
CA ALA A 91 -1.27 -12.98 2.44
C ALA A 91 -2.29 -14.12 2.22
N LYS A 92 -2.94 -14.17 1.05
CA LYS A 92 -3.88 -15.25 0.72
C LYS A 92 -3.23 -16.64 0.68
N ARG A 93 -2.03 -16.74 0.08
CA ARG A 93 -1.36 -18.03 -0.18
C ARG A 93 -0.50 -18.53 0.98
N LYS A 94 0.10 -17.61 1.73
CA LYS A 94 1.11 -17.86 2.76
C LYS A 94 0.79 -17.22 4.11
N GLY A 95 -0.44 -16.72 4.30
CA GLY A 95 -0.87 -16.07 5.54
C GLY A 95 -0.69 -16.89 6.81
N GLN A 96 -0.60 -18.23 6.72
CA GLN A 96 -0.24 -19.09 7.86
C GLN A 96 1.16 -18.82 8.44
N MET A 97 2.06 -18.16 7.68
CA MET A 97 3.34 -17.71 8.23
C MET A 97 3.12 -16.71 9.36
N GLY A 98 2.04 -15.92 9.32
CA GLY A 98 1.65 -14.99 10.38
C GLY A 98 2.61 -13.82 10.56
N TRP A 99 3.23 -13.73 11.74
CA TRP A 99 4.06 -12.58 12.16
C TRP A 99 5.16 -12.16 11.18
N PRO A 100 5.93 -13.05 10.51
CA PRO A 100 6.92 -12.66 9.52
C PRO A 100 6.32 -11.88 8.34
N LEU A 101 5.11 -12.24 7.88
CA LEU A 101 4.44 -11.47 6.83
C LEU A 101 3.94 -10.13 7.34
N MET A 102 3.47 -10.07 8.59
CA MET A 102 3.10 -8.80 9.22
C MET A 102 4.31 -7.85 9.26
N VAL A 103 5.45 -8.33 9.76
CA VAL A 103 6.71 -7.56 9.83
C VAL A 103 7.13 -7.09 8.45
N LEU A 104 7.08 -7.96 7.43
CA LEU A 104 7.36 -7.59 6.04
C LEU A 104 6.45 -6.46 5.55
N PHE A 105 5.14 -6.56 5.77
CA PHE A 105 4.18 -5.54 5.30
C PHE A 105 4.37 -4.20 6.01
N VAL A 106 4.62 -4.22 7.32
CA VAL A 106 4.95 -3.01 8.08
C VAL A 106 6.28 -2.43 7.61
N ALA A 107 7.31 -3.25 7.40
CA ALA A 107 8.61 -2.81 6.90
C ALA A 107 8.50 -2.14 5.53
N LEU A 108 7.72 -2.70 4.61
CA LEU A 108 7.46 -2.08 3.30
C LEU A 108 6.78 -0.71 3.46
N GLY A 109 5.67 -0.65 4.21
CA GLY A 109 4.92 0.61 4.41
C GLY A 109 5.75 1.70 5.09
N THR A 110 6.47 1.34 6.15
CA THR A 110 7.32 2.28 6.91
C THR A 110 8.53 2.74 6.10
N THR A 111 9.16 1.86 5.32
CA THR A 111 10.25 2.24 4.41
C THR A 111 9.74 3.22 3.34
N ALA A 112 8.57 2.98 2.76
CA ALA A 112 7.97 3.93 1.81
C ALA A 112 7.66 5.28 2.47
N ALA A 113 7.17 5.29 3.71
CA ALA A 113 6.94 6.52 4.46
C ALA A 113 8.25 7.27 4.74
N TRP A 114 9.29 6.56 5.19
CA TRP A 114 10.62 7.12 5.44
C TRP A 114 11.22 7.76 4.19
N LEU A 115 11.15 7.09 3.03
CA LEU A 115 11.57 7.66 1.74
C LEU A 115 10.81 8.95 1.40
N ALA A 116 9.51 9.02 1.71
CA ALA A 116 8.69 10.20 1.47
C ALA A 116 9.12 11.40 2.32
N VAL A 117 9.43 11.14 3.59
CA VAL A 117 9.74 12.15 4.59
C VAL A 117 11.15 12.69 4.33
N THR A 118 12.13 11.80 4.23
CA THR A 118 13.55 12.16 4.17
C THR A 118 14.04 12.50 2.76
N LYS A 119 13.45 11.93 1.71
CA LYS A 119 13.84 12.13 0.30
C LYS A 119 15.37 12.02 0.11
N PRO A 120 16.00 10.91 0.50
CA PRO A 120 17.44 10.86 0.75
C PRO A 120 18.31 10.81 -0.52
N PHE A 121 17.72 10.57 -1.70
CA PHE A 121 18.40 10.44 -2.99
C PHE A 121 17.47 10.67 -4.18
#